data_AF-A0A9E1Q4S3-F1
#
_entry.id   AF-A0A9E1Q4S3-F1
#
_cell.length_a   1.000
_cell.length_b   1.000
_cell.length_c   1.000
_cell.angle_alpha   90.00
_cell.angle_beta   90.00
_cell.angle_gamma   90.00
#
_symmetry.space_group_name_H-M   'P 1'
#
loop_
_entity.id
_entity.type
_entity.pdbx_description
1 polymer ?
#
loop_
_entity_poly.entity_id
_entity_poly.type
_entity_poly.pdbx_seq_one_letter_code
_entity_poly.pdbx_strand_id
1 'polypeptide(L)'
;SGLMITQYAAAACCAEMRTLSMPASVSNISTSGGIEDYNSMGATAGLMLRQSVNLCRSVIAIELLIGCEALDHHRPLRSGDNVEHMYKVIRKVVPVRDFDRSPSPDIAAIEAILR
;
A
#
# COMPACT_ATOMS: atom_id res chain seq x y z
N SER A 1 1.57 1.33 -22.20
CA SER A 1 0.32 1.50 -21.44
C SER A 1 0.38 2.62 -20.40
N GLY A 2 1.51 3.30 -20.19
CA GLY A 2 1.64 4.27 -19.11
C GLY A 2 1.47 3.58 -17.75
N LEU A 3 0.66 4.16 -16.86
CA LEU A 3 0.42 3.59 -15.53
C LEU A 3 -0.79 2.66 -15.44
N MET A 4 -1.43 2.28 -16.56
CA MET A 4 -2.63 1.43 -16.53
C MET A 4 -2.49 0.17 -15.66
N ILE A 5 -1.32 -0.50 -15.70
CA ILE A 5 -1.12 -1.77 -14.97
C ILE A 5 -1.01 -1.58 -13.44
N THR A 6 -0.71 -0.37 -12.95
CA THR A 6 -0.60 -0.14 -11.49
C THR A 6 -1.95 -0.25 -10.81
N GLN A 7 -3.05 0.04 -11.51
CA GLN A 7 -4.40 -0.18 -10.99
C GLN A 7 -4.67 -1.66 -10.70
N TYR A 8 -4.13 -2.57 -11.51
CA TYR A 8 -4.27 -4.01 -11.32
C TYR A 8 -3.53 -4.46 -10.05
N ALA A 9 -2.32 -3.95 -9.85
CA ALA A 9 -1.54 -4.20 -8.65
C ALA A 9 -2.26 -3.67 -7.39
N ALA A 10 -2.77 -2.44 -7.43
CA ALA A 10 -3.54 -1.86 -6.31
C ALA A 10 -4.82 -2.66 -6.02
N ALA A 11 -5.54 -3.09 -7.07
CA ALA A 11 -6.75 -3.90 -6.93
C ALA A 11 -6.45 -5.27 -6.29
N ALA A 12 -5.34 -5.92 -6.67
CA ALA A 12 -4.88 -7.16 -6.07
C ALA A 12 -4.55 -6.98 -4.57
N CYS A 13 -3.83 -5.91 -4.22
CA CYS A 13 -3.53 -5.58 -2.82
C CYS A 13 -4.81 -5.40 -1.99
N CYS A 14 -5.78 -4.66 -2.52
CA CYS A 14 -7.08 -4.46 -1.87
C CYS A 14 -7.87 -5.77 -1.73
N ALA A 15 -7.82 -6.67 -2.71
CA ALA A 15 -8.46 -7.97 -2.63
C ALA A 15 -7.84 -8.85 -1.54
N GLU A 16 -6.51 -8.88 -1.45
CA GLU A 16 -5.80 -9.63 -0.42
C GLU A 16 -6.07 -9.07 0.99
N MET A 17 -6.06 -7.75 1.16
CA MET A 17 -6.44 -7.10 2.44
C MET A 17 -7.87 -7.45 2.87
N ARG A 18 -8.81 -7.60 1.93
CA ARG A 18 -10.17 -8.03 2.26
C ARG A 18 -10.19 -9.45 2.81
N THR A 19 -9.41 -10.37 2.24
CA THR A 19 -9.27 -11.74 2.77
C THR A 19 -8.67 -11.73 4.17
N LEU A 20 -7.69 -10.86 4.43
CA LEU A 20 -7.03 -10.70 5.74
C LEU A 20 -7.89 -9.96 6.77
N SER A 21 -9.06 -9.43 6.40
CA SER A 21 -9.94 -8.69 7.31
C SER A 21 -10.87 -9.61 8.11
N MET A 22 -10.80 -10.93 7.94
CA MET A 22 -11.54 -11.87 8.79
C MET A 22 -10.98 -11.81 10.23
N PRO A 23 -11.80 -11.57 11.26
CA PRO A 23 -11.29 -11.47 12.63
C PRO A 23 -10.73 -12.81 13.10
N ALA A 24 -9.42 -12.90 13.36
CA ALA A 24 -8.83 -14.15 13.85
C ALA A 24 -9.40 -14.60 15.21
N SER A 25 -9.95 -13.67 16.00
CA SER A 25 -10.53 -13.97 17.31
C SER A 25 -11.79 -14.83 17.27
N VAL A 26 -12.46 -14.98 16.12
CA VAL A 26 -13.63 -15.86 16.01
C VAL A 26 -13.26 -17.34 15.78
N SER A 27 -11.97 -17.64 15.57
CA SER A 27 -11.49 -19.01 15.34
C SER A 27 -10.92 -19.65 16.61
N ASN A 28 -11.64 -19.56 17.74
CA ASN A 28 -11.25 -20.23 18.98
C ASN A 28 -11.13 -21.75 18.76
N ILE A 29 -10.07 -22.35 19.30
CA ILE A 29 -9.83 -23.79 19.27
C ILE A 29 -9.39 -24.20 20.67
N SER A 30 -10.10 -25.16 21.27
CA SER A 30 -9.75 -25.65 22.60
C SER A 30 -8.45 -26.45 22.56
N THR A 31 -7.58 -26.18 23.52
CA THR A 31 -6.28 -26.82 23.71
C THR A 31 -6.22 -27.52 25.06
N SER A 32 -5.12 -28.25 25.30
CA SER A 32 -4.86 -28.90 26.59
C SER A 32 -5.99 -29.84 27.06
N GLY A 33 -6.60 -30.59 26.15
CA GLY A 33 -7.63 -31.59 26.48
C GLY A 33 -8.95 -30.99 27.02
N GLY A 34 -9.29 -29.76 26.64
CA GLY A 34 -10.50 -29.08 27.13
C GLY A 34 -10.27 -28.18 28.34
N ILE A 35 -9.03 -28.06 28.83
CA ILE A 35 -8.68 -27.17 29.95
C ILE A 35 -8.54 -25.72 29.48
N GLU A 36 -7.95 -25.50 28.31
CA GLU A 36 -7.86 -24.20 27.67
C GLU A 36 -8.96 -24.12 26.61
N ASP A 37 -10.18 -23.79 27.03
CA ASP A 37 -11.37 -23.76 26.20
C ASP A 37 -11.60 -22.41 25.49
N TYR A 38 -10.82 -21.39 25.85
CA TYR A 38 -10.83 -20.07 25.22
C TYR A 38 -9.42 -19.59 24.84
N ASN A 39 -9.28 -19.14 23.59
CA ASN A 39 -8.07 -18.54 23.08
C ASN A 39 -8.41 -17.45 22.05
N SER A 40 -7.74 -16.29 22.18
CA SER A 40 -8.05 -15.09 21.41
C SER A 40 -7.49 -15.10 19.98
N MET A 41 -6.55 -16.00 19.68
CA MET A 41 -5.78 -16.01 18.43
C MET A 41 -5.10 -14.66 18.10
N GLY A 42 -4.78 -13.86 19.13
CA GLY A 42 -4.26 -12.49 18.97
C GLY A 42 -2.93 -12.41 18.23
N ALA A 43 -2.04 -13.40 18.37
CA ALA A 43 -0.79 -13.45 17.62
C ALA A 43 -1.04 -13.56 16.10
N THR A 44 -1.99 -14.40 15.70
CA THR A 44 -2.44 -14.53 14.30
C THR A 44 -3.03 -13.22 13.79
N ALA A 45 -3.88 -12.56 14.58
CA ALA A 45 -4.41 -11.24 14.24
C ALA A 45 -3.28 -10.21 14.01
N GLY A 46 -2.23 -10.22 14.83
CA GLY A 46 -1.06 -9.35 14.67
C GLY A 46 -0.29 -9.62 13.37
N LEU A 47 -0.14 -10.89 12.97
CA LEU A 47 0.49 -11.25 11.70
C LEU A 47 -0.33 -10.78 10.50
N MET A 48 -1.65 -10.97 10.54
CA MET A 48 -2.58 -10.51 9.50
C MET A 48 -2.54 -8.98 9.37
N LEU A 49 -2.58 -8.25 10.49
CA LEU A 49 -2.46 -6.79 10.50
C LEU A 49 -1.14 -6.32 9.86
N ARG A 50 -0.02 -6.94 10.22
CA ARG A 50 1.29 -6.58 9.66
C ARG A 50 1.32 -6.76 8.14
N GLN A 51 0.71 -7.82 7.62
CA GLN A 51 0.60 -8.05 6.17
C GLN A 51 -0.32 -7.01 5.51
N SER A 52 -1.48 -6.73 6.10
CA SER A 52 -2.40 -5.69 5.60
C SER A 52 -1.77 -4.30 5.55
N VAL A 53 -0.97 -3.92 6.56
CA VAL A 53 -0.25 -2.64 6.55
C VAL A 53 0.75 -2.56 5.39
N ASN A 54 1.45 -3.66 5.07
CA ASN A 54 2.37 -3.68 3.93
C ASN A 54 1.63 -3.53 2.60
N LEU A 55 0.51 -4.24 2.41
CA LEU A 55 -0.33 -4.12 1.22
C LEU A 55 -0.92 -2.71 1.08
N CYS A 56 -1.36 -2.12 2.18
CA CYS A 56 -1.86 -0.74 2.22
C CYS A 56 -0.77 0.26 1.80
N ARG A 57 0.47 0.07 2.28
CA ARG A 57 1.62 0.88 1.86
C ARG A 57 1.82 0.83 0.34
N SER A 58 1.70 -0.35 -0.28
CA SER A 58 1.79 -0.49 -1.74
C SER A 58 0.68 0.28 -2.47
N VAL A 59 -0.56 0.23 -1.96
CA VAL A 59 -1.68 1.00 -2.54
C VAL A 59 -1.42 2.50 -2.45
N ILE A 60 -0.98 3.00 -1.30
CA ILE A 60 -0.66 4.43 -1.10
C ILE A 60 0.52 4.84 -1.98
N ALA A 61 1.55 4.00 -2.11
CA ALA A 61 2.69 4.29 -2.99
C ALA A 61 2.27 4.42 -4.46
N ILE A 62 1.36 3.56 -4.93
CA ILE A 62 0.77 3.64 -6.27
C ILE A 62 -0.04 4.94 -6.44
N GLU A 63 -0.86 5.29 -5.46
CA GLU A 63 -1.64 6.53 -5.49
C GLU A 63 -0.74 7.77 -5.57
N LEU A 64 0.32 7.81 -4.75
CA LEU A 64 1.31 8.89 -4.76
C LEU A 64 2.06 8.99 -6.09
N LEU A 65 2.43 7.85 -6.70
CA LEU A 65 3.05 7.82 -8.02
C LEU A 65 2.14 8.45 -9.07
N ILE A 66 0.89 7.98 -9.15
CA ILE A 66 -0.10 8.48 -10.11
C ILE A 66 -0.39 9.96 -9.86
N GLY A 67 -0.53 10.35 -8.60
CA GLY A 67 -0.74 11.74 -8.20
C GLY A 67 0.38 12.65 -8.67
N CYS A 68 1.65 12.25 -8.51
CA CYS A 68 2.78 13.04 -8.99
C CYS A 68 2.78 13.19 -10.51
N GLU A 69 2.51 12.12 -11.27
CA GLU A 69 2.40 12.22 -12.74
C GLU A 69 1.25 13.15 -13.15
N ALA A 70 0.10 13.09 -12.46
CA ALA A 70 -1.02 13.98 -12.71
C ALA A 70 -0.65 15.45 -12.48
N LEU A 71 0.10 15.76 -11.41
CA LEU A 71 0.60 17.12 -11.15
C LEU A 71 1.54 17.61 -12.26
N ASP A 72 2.39 16.74 -12.79
CA ASP A 72 3.28 17.09 -13.92
C ASP A 72 2.48 17.44 -15.18
N HIS A 73 1.45 16.67 -15.49
CA HIS A 73 0.56 16.95 -16.62
C HIS A 73 -0.28 18.23 -16.45
N HIS A 74 -0.51 18.67 -15.21
CA HIS A 74 -1.25 19.90 -14.92
C HIS A 74 -0.37 21.16 -14.81
N ARG A 75 0.96 21.05 -14.93
CA ARG A 75 1.83 22.24 -14.92
C ARG A 75 1.45 23.20 -16.07
N PRO A 76 1.46 24.54 -15.84
CA PRO A 76 2.06 25.24 -14.69
C PRO A 76 1.15 25.44 -13.47
N LEU A 77 -0.02 24.79 -13.40
CA LEU A 77 -0.86 24.86 -12.20
C LEU A 77 -0.11 24.31 -10.98
N ARG A 78 -0.42 24.84 -9.80
CA ARG A 78 0.18 24.45 -8.53
C ARG A 78 -0.88 23.98 -7.54
N SER A 79 -0.56 22.93 -6.82
CA SER A 79 -1.36 22.44 -5.70
C SER A 79 -1.03 23.21 -4.41
N GLY A 80 -1.75 22.91 -3.33
CA GLY A 80 -1.44 23.46 -2.01
C GLY A 80 -0.05 23.07 -1.50
N ASP A 81 0.48 23.85 -0.57
CA ASP A 81 1.90 23.78 -0.15
C ASP A 81 2.32 22.39 0.35
N ASN A 82 1.48 21.70 1.12
CA ASN A 82 1.78 20.36 1.63
C ASN A 82 1.85 19.30 0.51
N VAL A 83 1.01 19.42 -0.51
CA VAL A 83 1.02 18.53 -1.68
C VAL A 83 2.29 18.79 -2.50
N GLU A 84 2.65 20.05 -2.72
CA GLU A 84 3.89 20.42 -3.41
C GLU A 84 5.15 19.97 -2.64
N HIS A 85 5.11 19.99 -1.31
CA HIS A 85 6.19 19.45 -0.48
C HIS A 85 6.36 17.94 -0.70
N MET A 86 5.26 17.18 -0.61
CA MET A 86 5.28 15.73 -0.86
C MET A 86 5.73 15.39 -2.29
N TYR A 87 5.18 16.10 -3.28
CA TYR A 87 5.59 15.98 -4.68
C TYR A 87 7.11 16.16 -4.86
N LYS A 88 7.70 17.20 -4.23
CA LYS A 88 9.15 17.43 -4.27
C LYS A 88 9.94 16.31 -3.60
N VAL A 89 9.45 15.73 -2.51
CA VAL A 89 10.10 14.58 -1.84
C VAL A 89 10.11 13.37 -2.77
N ILE A 90 8.97 13.04 -3.39
CA ILE A 90 8.84 11.91 -4.30
C ILE A 90 9.71 12.11 -5.56
N ARG A 91 9.69 13.31 -6.15
CA ARG A 91 10.46 13.60 -7.38
C ARG A 91 11.99 13.56 -7.20
N LYS A 92 12.49 13.56 -5.96
CA LYS A 92 13.92 13.30 -5.69
C LYS A 92 14.31 11.85 -5.93
N VAL A 93 13.38 10.91 -5.83
CA VAL A 93 13.65 9.47 -5.95
C VAL A 93 12.96 8.82 -7.14
N VAL A 94 11.85 9.41 -7.62
CA VAL A 94 11.11 8.97 -8.80
C VAL A 94 11.13 10.06 -9.86
N PRO A 95 11.93 9.92 -10.93
CA PRO A 95 11.95 10.89 -12.02
C PRO A 95 10.64 10.85 -12.83
N VAL A 96 10.32 11.98 -13.46
CA VAL A 96 9.19 12.12 -14.39
C VAL A 96 9.31 11.06 -15.50
N ARG A 97 8.17 10.53 -15.95
CA ARG A 97 8.15 9.44 -16.92
C ARG A 97 8.07 9.99 -18.35
N ASP A 98 9.20 10.01 -19.04
CA ASP A 98 9.27 10.45 -20.44
C ASP A 98 8.93 9.34 -21.45
N PHE A 99 9.02 8.08 -21.03
CA PHE A 99 8.71 6.90 -21.84
C PHE A 99 8.19 5.78 -20.96
N ASP A 100 7.66 4.73 -21.59
CA ASP A 100 7.10 3.60 -20.86
C ASP A 100 8.20 2.74 -20.22
N ARG A 101 8.14 2.57 -18.90
CA ARG A 101 9.08 1.76 -18.11
C ARG A 101 8.35 1.02 -17.00
N SER A 102 8.95 -0.04 -16.47
CA SER A 102 8.35 -0.76 -15.33
C SER A 102 8.06 0.22 -14.17
N PRO A 103 6.84 0.26 -13.61
CA PRO A 103 6.53 1.10 -12.46
C PRO A 103 7.03 0.51 -11.15
N SER A 104 7.44 -0.77 -11.13
CA SER A 104 7.82 -1.48 -9.91
C SER A 104 8.96 -0.81 -9.13
N PRO A 105 10.06 -0.34 -9.76
CA PRO A 105 11.13 0.36 -9.04
C PRO A 105 10.66 1.70 -8.45
N ASP A 106 9.78 2.41 -9.17
CA ASP A 106 9.24 3.70 -8.71
C ASP A 106 8.34 3.49 -7.48
N ILE A 107 7.46 2.48 -7.52
CA ILE A 107 6.60 2.09 -6.40
C ILE A 107 7.45 1.71 -5.18
N ALA A 108 8.46 0.85 -5.36
CA ALA A 108 9.34 0.41 -4.27
C ALA A 108 10.12 1.58 -3.63
N ALA A 109 10.55 2.56 -4.43
CA ALA A 109 11.20 3.77 -3.91
C ALA A 109 10.26 4.61 -3.06
N ILE A 110 8.98 4.75 -3.45
CA ILE A 110 7.97 5.46 -2.66
C ILE A 110 7.62 4.68 -1.39
N GLU A 111 7.49 3.35 -1.47
CA GLU A 111 7.27 2.50 -0.30
C GLU A 111 8.39 2.68 0.75
N ALA A 112 9.63 2.86 0.32
CA ALA A 112 10.75 3.11 1.24
C ALA A 112 10.64 4.46 1.97
N ILE A 113 10.01 5.48 1.37
CA ILE A 113 9.73 6.77 2.02
C ILE A 113 8.59 6.66 3.05
N LEU A 114 7.62 5.78 2.79
CA LEU A 114 6.45 5.54 3.65
C LEU A 114 6.74 4.61 4.85
N ARG A 115 7.97 4.16 5.02
CA ARG A 115 8.37 3.21 6.07
C ARG A 115 9.01 3.92 7.25
#